data_AF-A0A563CT36-F1
#
_entry.id   AF-A0A563CT36-F1
#
_cell.length_a   1.000
_cell.length_b   1.000
_cell.length_c   1.000
_cell.angle_alpha   90.00
_cell.angle_beta   90.00
_cell.angle_gamma   90.00
#
_symmetry.space_group_name_H-M   'P 1'
#
loop_
_entity.id
_entity.type
_entity.pdbx_description
1 polymer ?
#
loop_
_entity_poly.entity_id
_entity_poly.type
_entity_poly.pdbx_seq_one_letter_code
_entity_poly.pdbx_strand_id
1 'polypeptide(L)'
;LIIFATVIASNVLADSVAELSKKVDMSIYLRTGTTEQQAKPVIHALRQLSNVEDVTFISSEQARAQNAQNNKTDQDVLEAISQATNKLPAVIRINLKNINDTTQLDGFVKENKELKPIISPNRAPSFAGSRRNAIENIGRWANFAQRAGLAASILFVVISSLIVFNTIRMAIFNRKDEIEMMKLIGAEKSFIRGPFLVEAVVYGCIAAVLATTIGVSLFVAASEKLQSYGIATANTTNALTMYLGVVLLVMIGLGALIGVISSALATRRYLKI
;
A
#
# COMPACT_ATOMS: atom_id res chain seq x y z
N LEU A 1 -15.44 -11.14 1.19
CA LEU A 1 -14.73 -10.87 -0.09
C LEU A 1 -14.17 -9.45 -0.12
N ILE A 2 -14.97 -8.43 0.16
CA ILE A 2 -14.52 -7.02 0.08
C ILE A 2 -13.39 -6.73 1.06
N ILE A 3 -13.50 -7.19 2.32
CA ILE A 3 -12.41 -7.07 3.30
C ILE A 3 -11.11 -7.68 2.76
N PHE A 4 -11.18 -8.92 2.25
CA PHE A 4 -10.04 -9.60 1.63
C PHE A 4 -9.44 -8.77 0.49
N ALA A 5 -10.27 -8.32 -0.45
CA ALA A 5 -9.83 -7.53 -1.60
C ALA A 5 -9.16 -6.22 -1.19
N THR A 6 -9.72 -5.50 -0.21
CA THR A 6 -9.13 -4.26 0.32
C THR A 6 -7.77 -4.51 0.98
N VAL A 7 -7.64 -5.58 1.78
CA VAL A 7 -6.37 -5.93 2.44
C VAL A 7 -5.31 -6.30 1.41
N ILE A 8 -5.64 -7.15 0.43
CA ILE A 8 -4.70 -7.54 -0.63
C ILE A 8 -4.30 -6.33 -1.48
N ALA A 9 -5.27 -5.53 -1.94
CA ALA A 9 -4.98 -4.32 -2.71
C ALA A 9 -4.10 -3.33 -1.94
N SER A 10 -4.33 -3.18 -0.64
CA SER A 10 -3.50 -2.32 0.22
C SER A 10 -2.06 -2.81 0.34
N ASN A 11 -1.84 -4.12 0.45
CA ASN A 11 -0.49 -4.69 0.53
C ASN A 11 0.24 -4.57 -0.82
N VAL A 12 -0.43 -4.91 -1.92
CA VAL A 12 0.15 -4.76 -3.28
C VAL A 12 0.53 -3.32 -3.57
N LEU A 13 -0.32 -2.37 -3.17
CA LEU A 13 -0.05 -0.94 -3.33
C LEU A 13 1.17 -0.52 -2.51
N ALA A 14 1.26 -0.97 -1.25
CA ALA A 14 2.40 -0.68 -0.38
C ALA A 14 3.71 -1.27 -0.94
N ASP A 15 3.68 -2.54 -1.36
CA ASP A 15 4.82 -3.21 -1.99
C ASP A 15 5.26 -2.49 -3.27
N SER A 16 4.30 -2.10 -4.11
CA SER A 16 4.58 -1.38 -5.36
C SER A 16 5.17 -0.01 -5.10
N VAL A 17 4.64 0.74 -4.14
CA VAL A 17 5.21 2.03 -3.73
C VAL A 17 6.61 1.83 -3.16
N ALA A 18 6.86 0.79 -2.36
CA ALA A 18 8.18 0.50 -1.80
C ALA A 18 9.21 0.13 -2.88
N GLU A 19 8.86 -0.73 -3.83
CA GLU A 19 9.74 -1.07 -4.96
C GLU A 19 10.01 0.12 -5.86
N LEU A 20 8.99 0.93 -6.16
CA LEU A 20 9.17 2.17 -6.91
C LEU A 20 10.07 3.15 -6.16
N SER A 21 9.90 3.27 -4.84
CA SER A 21 10.73 4.15 -4.00
C SER A 21 12.21 3.75 -4.06
N LYS A 22 12.52 2.45 -4.05
CA LYS A 22 13.91 1.95 -4.17
C LYS A 22 14.58 2.29 -5.51
N LYS A 23 13.80 2.45 -6.59
CA LYS A 23 14.30 2.77 -7.93
C LYS A 23 14.45 4.27 -8.17
N VAL A 24 13.87 5.11 -7.31
CA VAL A 24 13.86 6.56 -7.50
C VAL A 24 14.90 7.20 -6.58
N ASP A 25 16.09 7.42 -7.13
CA ASP A 25 17.12 8.18 -6.44
C ASP A 25 16.93 9.69 -6.65
N MET A 26 17.13 10.46 -5.58
CA MET A 26 17.22 11.91 -5.67
C MET A 26 18.63 12.32 -6.09
N SER A 27 18.75 13.33 -6.94
CA SER A 27 20.02 13.73 -7.55
C SER A 27 20.22 15.24 -7.42
N ILE A 28 21.36 15.62 -6.85
CA ILE A 28 21.86 16.99 -6.87
C ILE A 28 22.95 17.07 -7.93
N TYR A 29 22.73 17.90 -8.94
CA TYR A 29 23.70 18.11 -10.01
C TYR A 29 24.74 19.15 -9.58
N LEU A 30 26.01 18.82 -9.73
CA LEU A 30 27.14 19.66 -9.40
C LEU A 30 27.73 20.31 -10.66
N ARG A 31 28.71 21.19 -10.49
CA ARG A 31 29.49 21.73 -11.62
C ARG A 31 30.33 20.63 -12.27
N THR A 32 30.56 20.77 -13.58
CA THR A 32 31.46 19.89 -14.34
C THR A 32 32.88 19.97 -13.76
N GLY A 33 33.52 18.81 -13.56
CA GLY A 33 34.87 18.73 -12.97
C GLY A 33 34.93 18.83 -11.44
N THR A 34 33.78 18.86 -10.73
CA THR A 34 33.77 18.78 -9.26
C THR A 34 34.38 17.45 -8.82
N THR A 35 35.37 17.51 -7.93
CA THR A 35 36.06 16.31 -7.41
C THR A 35 35.33 15.75 -6.19
N GLU A 36 35.54 14.46 -5.91
CA GLU A 36 34.96 13.83 -4.71
C GLU A 36 35.42 14.55 -3.42
N GLN A 37 36.67 15.01 -3.37
CA GLN A 37 37.20 15.75 -2.21
C GLN A 37 36.43 17.04 -1.92
N GLN A 38 35.98 17.75 -2.96
CA GLN A 38 35.15 18.94 -2.81
C GLN A 38 33.71 18.61 -2.38
N ALA A 39 33.20 17.43 -2.74
CA ALA A 39 31.87 16.97 -2.39
C ALA A 39 31.78 16.29 -1.01
N LYS A 40 32.89 15.78 -0.47
CA LYS A 40 32.96 15.09 0.84
C LYS A 40 32.27 15.82 2.01
N PRO A 41 32.50 17.13 2.27
CA PRO A 41 31.84 17.80 3.39
C PRO A 41 30.32 17.87 3.21
N VAL A 42 29.87 18.11 1.97
CA VAL A 42 28.44 18.10 1.62
C VAL A 42 27.83 16.71 1.77
N ILE A 43 28.53 15.66 1.34
CA ILE A 43 28.09 14.26 1.51
C ILE A 43 27.96 13.91 2.99
N HIS A 44 28.91 14.31 3.83
CA HIS A 44 28.86 14.06 5.27
C HIS A 44 27.66 14.77 5.91
N ALA A 45 27.42 16.04 5.55
CA ALA A 45 26.29 16.79 6.05
C ALA A 45 24.94 16.22 5.59
N LEU A 46 24.84 15.74 4.34
CA LEU A 46 23.64 15.07 3.83
C LEU A 46 23.33 13.77 4.59
N ARG A 47 24.35 13.00 4.97
CA ARG A 47 24.18 11.76 5.75
C ARG A 47 23.68 12.00 7.18
N GLN A 48 23.80 13.21 7.70
CA GLN A 48 23.27 13.58 9.03
C GLN A 48 21.77 13.88 8.99
N LEU A 49 21.15 14.03 7.82
CA LEU A 49 19.72 14.24 7.70
C LEU A 49 18.96 12.96 8.07
N SER A 50 17.95 13.09 8.93
CA SER A 50 17.22 11.93 9.46
C SER A 50 16.52 11.09 8.38
N ASN A 51 16.08 11.73 7.29
CA ASN A 51 15.39 11.08 6.18
C ASN A 51 16.31 10.58 5.05
N VAL A 52 17.64 10.70 5.20
CA VAL A 52 18.60 10.17 4.23
C VAL A 52 19.03 8.77 4.64
N GLU A 53 18.98 7.84 3.70
CA GLU A 53 19.42 6.45 3.89
C GLU A 53 20.84 6.24 3.36
N ASP A 54 21.10 6.66 2.12
CA ASP A 54 22.43 6.60 1.52
C ASP A 54 22.74 7.85 0.69
N VAL A 55 24.03 8.17 0.60
CA VAL A 55 24.56 9.25 -0.25
C VAL A 55 25.80 8.75 -0.98
N THR A 56 25.71 8.76 -2.31
CA THR A 56 26.75 8.31 -3.21
C THR A 56 27.16 9.44 -4.16
N PHE A 57 28.47 9.68 -4.29
CA PHE A 57 29.02 10.59 -5.29
C PHE A 57 29.26 9.85 -6.60
N ILE A 58 28.80 10.45 -7.70
CA ILE A 58 29.01 9.94 -9.05
C ILE A 58 29.78 11.00 -9.83
N SER A 59 31.01 10.67 -10.22
CA SER A 59 31.84 11.57 -11.03
C SER A 59 31.22 11.79 -12.42
N SER A 60 31.63 12.88 -13.10
CA SER A 60 31.20 13.14 -14.49
C SER A 60 31.46 11.95 -15.43
N GLU A 61 32.57 11.25 -15.24
CA GLU A 61 32.93 10.06 -16.03
C GLU A 61 32.03 8.86 -15.71
N GLN A 62 31.79 8.59 -14.43
CA GLN A 62 30.90 7.51 -13.98
C GLN A 62 29.46 7.76 -14.43
N ALA A 63 28.99 9.00 -14.35
CA ALA A 63 27.66 9.39 -14.81
C ALA A 63 27.51 9.15 -16.32
N ARG A 64 28.54 9.46 -17.11
CA ARG A 64 28.58 9.17 -18.56
C ARG A 64 28.53 7.68 -18.84
N ALA A 65 29.36 6.89 -18.14
CA ALA A 65 29.40 5.44 -18.28
C ALA A 65 28.05 4.79 -17.92
N GLN A 66 27.44 5.17 -16.80
CA GLN A 66 26.11 4.67 -16.41
C GLN A 66 25.03 5.07 -17.42
N ASN A 67 25.06 6.30 -17.93
CA ASN A 67 24.05 6.77 -18.88
C ASN A 67 24.18 6.04 -20.23
N ALA A 68 25.40 5.77 -20.70
CA ALA A 68 25.63 4.92 -21.86
C ALA A 68 25.18 3.47 -21.61
N GLN A 69 25.40 2.94 -20.40
CA GLN A 69 24.98 1.59 -20.03
C GLN A 69 23.44 1.45 -20.00
N ASN A 70 22.73 2.48 -19.54
CA ASN A 70 21.27 2.45 -19.40
C ASN A 70 20.53 2.68 -20.72
N ASN A 71 21.17 3.30 -21.71
CA ASN A 71 20.59 3.60 -23.02
C ASN A 71 21.27 2.81 -24.15
N LYS A 72 21.76 1.60 -23.87
CA LYS A 72 22.48 0.75 -24.86
C LYS A 72 21.70 0.48 -26.14
N THR A 73 20.38 0.56 -26.09
CA THR A 73 19.47 0.28 -27.20
C THR A 73 19.13 1.51 -28.03
N ASP A 74 19.52 2.71 -27.59
CA ASP A 74 19.21 3.98 -28.24
C ASP A 74 20.49 4.61 -28.80
N GLN A 75 20.71 4.40 -30.10
CA GLN A 75 21.96 4.71 -30.79
C GLN A 75 22.21 6.22 -30.89
N ASP A 76 21.13 7.01 -31.01
CA ASP A 76 21.17 8.48 -31.05
C ASP A 76 21.59 9.05 -29.69
N VAL A 77 21.09 8.46 -28.60
CA VAL A 77 21.46 8.86 -27.23
C VAL A 77 22.93 8.50 -26.94
N LEU A 78 23.41 7.36 -27.41
CA LEU A 78 24.82 6.97 -27.26
C LEU A 78 25.77 7.90 -28.01
N GLU A 79 25.41 8.34 -29.20
CA GLU A 79 26.19 9.28 -30.01
C GLU A 79 26.22 10.69 -29.38
N ALA A 80 25.09 11.16 -28.84
CA ALA A 80 25.05 12.39 -28.06
C ALA A 80 25.92 12.31 -26.78
N ILE A 81 25.98 11.15 -26.12
CA ILE A 81 26.79 10.92 -24.92
C ILE A 81 28.29 10.85 -25.25
N SER A 82 28.67 10.25 -26.39
CA SER A 82 30.06 10.11 -26.82
C SER A 82 30.65 11.45 -27.28
N GLN A 83 29.84 12.31 -27.90
CA GLN A 83 30.24 13.67 -28.28
C GLN A 83 30.27 14.66 -27.10
N ALA A 84 29.62 14.34 -25.98
CA ALA A 84 29.50 15.20 -24.80
C ALA A 84 30.67 15.06 -23.79
N THR A 85 31.92 14.96 -24.28
CA THR A 85 33.14 14.69 -23.48
C THR A 85 33.36 15.63 -22.28
N ASN A 86 32.67 16.78 -22.22
CA ASN A 86 32.81 17.73 -21.10
C ASN A 86 31.51 18.45 -20.69
N LYS A 87 30.33 17.85 -20.91
CA LYS A 87 29.04 18.50 -20.59
C LYS A 87 28.21 17.82 -19.50
N LEU A 88 28.61 16.64 -19.03
CA LEU A 88 27.88 15.93 -17.98
C LEU A 88 28.35 16.36 -16.58
N PRO A 89 27.46 16.94 -15.75
CA PRO A 89 27.82 17.33 -14.39
C PRO A 89 28.07 16.09 -13.52
N ALA A 90 28.94 16.23 -12.52
CA ALA A 90 28.99 15.27 -11.41
C ALA A 90 27.67 15.31 -10.63
N VAL A 91 27.30 14.20 -9.99
CA VAL A 91 25.99 14.07 -9.33
C VAL A 91 26.17 13.50 -7.94
N ILE A 92 25.54 14.13 -6.94
CA ILE A 92 25.33 13.50 -5.64
C ILE A 92 23.98 12.80 -5.70
N ARG A 93 24.01 11.48 -5.62
CA ARG A 93 22.84 10.62 -5.57
C ARG A 93 22.47 10.35 -4.12
N ILE A 94 21.19 10.50 -3.81
CA ILE A 94 20.66 10.50 -2.45
C ILE A 94 19.48 9.55 -2.44
N ASN A 95 19.56 8.52 -1.60
CA ASN A 95 18.45 7.63 -1.33
C ASN A 95 17.75 8.09 -0.04
N LEU A 96 16.43 8.23 -0.09
CA LEU A 96 15.63 8.72 1.03
C LEU A 96 14.87 7.56 1.66
N LYS A 97 14.82 7.54 3.00
CA LYS A 97 13.98 6.57 3.74
C LYS A 97 12.51 6.75 3.38
N ASN A 98 12.08 8.00 3.24
CA ASN A 98 10.76 8.36 2.74
C ASN A 98 10.87 9.32 1.57
N ILE A 99 10.66 8.81 0.36
CA ILE A 99 10.63 9.57 -0.90
C ILE A 99 9.58 10.70 -0.91
N ASN A 100 8.49 10.56 -0.14
CA ASN A 100 7.45 11.57 -0.07
C ASN A 100 7.83 12.76 0.82
N ASP A 101 8.90 12.66 1.61
CA ASP A 101 9.39 13.73 2.47
C ASP A 101 10.74 14.26 2.00
N THR A 102 10.71 15.32 1.20
CA THR A 102 11.93 15.99 0.71
C THR A 102 12.14 17.35 1.37
N THR A 103 11.42 17.64 2.47
CA THR A 103 11.45 18.95 3.15
C THR A 103 12.84 19.28 3.68
N GLN A 104 13.47 18.33 4.38
CA GLN A 104 14.83 18.47 4.90
C GLN A 104 15.86 18.63 3.78
N LEU A 105 15.68 17.89 2.68
CA LEU A 105 16.59 17.95 1.53
C LEU A 105 16.47 19.30 0.79
N ASP A 106 15.25 19.83 0.64
CA ASP A 106 15.00 21.14 0.04
C ASP A 106 15.57 22.28 0.90
N GLY A 107 15.37 22.22 2.22
CA GLY A 107 16.00 23.14 3.17
C GLY A 107 17.53 23.10 3.08
N PHE A 108 18.10 21.90 3.04
CA PHE A 108 19.54 21.71 2.89
C PHE A 108 20.07 22.36 1.61
N VAL A 109 19.43 22.16 0.46
CA VAL A 109 19.88 22.79 -0.79
C VAL A 109 19.80 24.32 -0.76
N LYS A 110 18.77 24.87 -0.12
CA LYS A 110 18.57 26.32 -0.02
C LYS A 110 19.54 27.00 0.95
N GLU A 111 19.87 26.34 2.05
CA GLU A 111 20.57 26.94 3.19
C GLU A 111 22.05 26.57 3.28
N ASN A 112 22.45 25.41 2.77
CA ASN A 112 23.82 24.92 2.92
C ASN A 112 24.83 25.79 2.12
N LYS A 113 25.79 26.38 2.85
CA LYS A 113 26.81 27.29 2.29
C LYS A 113 27.90 26.57 1.49
N GLU A 114 28.15 25.30 1.78
CA GLU A 114 29.17 24.47 1.14
C GLU A 114 28.69 23.89 -0.20
N LEU A 115 27.38 23.66 -0.34
CA LEU A 115 26.77 23.16 -1.57
C LEU A 115 26.59 24.25 -2.64
N LYS A 116 26.25 25.49 -2.24
CA LYS A 116 26.04 26.63 -3.17
C LYS A 116 27.19 26.87 -4.18
N PRO A 117 28.48 26.81 -3.81
CA PRO A 117 29.56 27.03 -4.78
C PRO A 117 29.71 25.89 -5.80
N ILE A 118 29.37 24.66 -5.42
CA ILE A 118 29.58 23.46 -6.24
C ILE A 118 28.33 22.99 -6.99
N ILE A 119 27.14 23.53 -6.69
CA ILE A 119 25.89 23.18 -7.39
C ILE A 119 25.89 23.67 -8.85
N SER A 120 25.28 22.88 -9.74
CA SER A 120 25.15 23.23 -11.15
C SER A 120 24.20 24.43 -11.32
N PRO A 121 24.61 25.52 -12.00
CA PRO A 121 23.73 26.66 -12.27
C PRO A 121 22.67 26.35 -13.34
N ASN A 122 22.94 25.37 -14.22
CA ASN A 122 22.12 25.09 -15.40
C ASN A 122 21.19 23.89 -15.21
N ARG A 123 21.24 23.20 -14.07
CA ARG A 123 20.45 21.99 -13.82
C ARG A 123 19.94 21.94 -12.39
N ALA A 124 18.63 22.14 -12.25
CA ALA A 124 17.97 22.04 -10.95
C ALA A 124 18.05 20.59 -10.40
N PRO A 125 18.09 20.41 -9.06
CA PRO A 125 18.02 19.08 -8.46
C PRO A 125 16.81 18.26 -8.93
N SER A 126 16.91 16.94 -8.96
CA SER A 126 15.82 16.08 -9.48
C SER A 126 14.52 16.17 -8.67
N PHE A 127 14.60 16.64 -7.43
CA PHE A 127 13.48 16.88 -6.52
C PHE A 127 12.93 18.31 -6.59
N ALA A 128 13.47 19.16 -7.46
CA ALA A 128 12.95 20.50 -7.75
C ALA A 128 12.06 20.46 -9.01
N GLY A 129 10.86 21.06 -8.94
CA GLY A 129 9.97 21.22 -10.09
C GLY A 129 8.94 20.09 -10.32
N SER A 130 8.50 19.90 -11.57
CA SER A 130 7.33 19.09 -11.95
C SER A 130 7.47 17.58 -11.73
N ARG A 131 8.68 17.02 -11.70
CA ARG A 131 8.91 15.59 -11.39
C ARG A 131 8.61 15.23 -9.94
N ARG A 132 8.82 16.17 -9.01
CA ARG A 132 8.40 16.04 -7.60
C ARG A 132 6.89 15.89 -7.49
N ASN A 133 6.15 16.72 -8.21
CA ASN A 133 4.68 16.67 -8.21
C ASN A 133 4.18 15.30 -8.68
N ALA A 134 4.82 14.67 -9.68
CA ALA A 134 4.41 13.34 -10.13
C ALA A 134 4.58 12.27 -9.03
N ILE A 135 5.73 12.26 -8.35
CA ILE A 135 6.03 11.29 -7.28
C ILE A 135 5.13 11.53 -6.04
N GLU A 136 5.02 12.78 -5.60
CA GLU A 136 4.13 13.15 -4.48
C GLU A 136 2.65 12.89 -4.81
N ASN A 137 2.25 13.05 -6.07
CA ASN A 137 0.89 12.71 -6.50
C ASN A 137 0.65 11.20 -6.41
N ILE A 138 1.61 10.36 -6.81
CA ILE A 138 1.48 8.90 -6.72
C ILE A 138 1.30 8.47 -5.25
N GLY A 139 2.15 8.96 -4.34
CA GLY A 139 2.04 8.65 -2.92
C GLY A 139 0.71 9.14 -2.30
N ARG A 140 0.26 10.35 -2.68
CA ARG A 140 -1.04 10.88 -2.22
C ARG A 140 -2.23 10.10 -2.77
N TRP A 141 -2.21 9.74 -4.05
CA TRP A 141 -3.25 8.91 -4.68
C TRP A 141 -3.29 7.51 -4.08
N ALA A 142 -2.13 6.92 -3.80
CA ALA A 142 -2.04 5.63 -3.12
C ALA A 142 -2.69 5.70 -1.72
N ASN A 143 -2.32 6.69 -0.91
CA ASN A 143 -2.93 6.91 0.40
C ASN A 143 -4.44 7.18 0.32
N PHE A 144 -4.88 7.96 -0.67
CA PHE A 144 -6.30 8.20 -0.93
C PHE A 144 -7.04 6.90 -1.27
N ALA A 145 -6.50 6.10 -2.19
CA ALA A 145 -7.07 4.81 -2.58
C ALA A 145 -7.18 3.84 -1.40
N GLN A 146 -6.15 3.80 -0.53
CA GLN A 146 -6.18 2.98 0.68
C GLN A 146 -7.28 3.41 1.65
N ARG A 147 -7.41 4.72 1.90
CA ARG A 147 -8.46 5.27 2.78
C ARG A 147 -9.86 5.08 2.19
N ALA A 148 -10.02 5.31 0.89
CA ALA A 148 -11.28 5.08 0.18
C ALA A 148 -11.67 3.59 0.20
N GLY A 149 -10.71 2.69 -0.01
CA GLY A 149 -10.91 1.25 0.08
C GLY A 149 -11.33 0.80 1.49
N LEU A 150 -10.72 1.36 2.54
CA LEU A 150 -11.11 1.10 3.92
C LEU A 150 -12.52 1.61 4.22
N ALA A 151 -12.85 2.84 3.80
CA ALA A 151 -14.18 3.41 3.97
C ALA A 151 -15.26 2.58 3.25
N ALA A 152 -14.98 2.16 2.02
CA ALA A 152 -15.86 1.26 1.27
C ALA A 152 -16.02 -0.08 2.01
N SER A 153 -14.94 -0.69 2.49
CA SER A 153 -14.99 -1.92 3.29
C SER A 153 -15.91 -1.80 4.51
N ILE A 154 -15.78 -0.71 5.28
CA ILE A 154 -16.65 -0.45 6.44
C ILE A 154 -18.12 -0.33 6.00
N LEU A 155 -18.40 0.43 4.94
CA LEU A 155 -19.74 0.57 4.39
C LEU A 155 -20.35 -0.79 4.01
N PHE A 156 -19.59 -1.64 3.32
CA PHE A 156 -20.06 -2.97 2.94
C PHE A 156 -20.27 -3.91 4.13
N VAL A 157 -19.47 -3.80 5.19
CA VAL A 157 -19.71 -4.52 6.45
C VAL A 157 -21.03 -4.10 7.06
N VAL A 158 -21.33 -2.80 7.09
CA VAL A 158 -22.62 -2.28 7.59
C VAL A 158 -23.77 -2.81 6.74
N ILE A 159 -23.67 -2.74 5.40
CA ILE A 159 -24.71 -3.27 4.50
C ILE A 159 -24.92 -4.76 4.73
N SER A 160 -23.83 -5.55 4.81
CA SER A 160 -23.91 -6.99 5.06
C SER A 160 -24.56 -7.30 6.41
N SER A 161 -24.22 -6.53 7.46
CA SER A 161 -24.82 -6.66 8.79
C SER A 161 -26.32 -6.34 8.77
N LEU A 162 -26.75 -5.31 8.04
CA LEU A 162 -28.17 -4.99 7.84
C LEU A 162 -28.93 -6.10 7.10
N ILE A 163 -28.30 -6.74 6.11
CA ILE A 163 -28.89 -7.89 5.41
C ILE A 163 -29.10 -9.03 6.41
N VAL A 164 -28.06 -9.44 7.14
CA VAL A 164 -28.15 -10.51 8.16
C VAL A 164 -29.20 -10.18 9.21
N PHE A 165 -29.25 -8.93 9.67
CA PHE A 165 -30.22 -8.45 10.63
C PHE A 165 -31.66 -8.60 10.13
N ASN A 166 -31.93 -8.28 8.86
CA ASN A 166 -33.24 -8.45 8.24
C ASN A 166 -33.59 -9.91 8.00
N THR A 167 -32.62 -10.74 7.60
CA THR A 167 -32.81 -12.19 7.46
C THR A 167 -33.22 -12.82 8.79
N ILE A 168 -32.56 -12.46 9.88
CA ILE A 168 -32.89 -12.99 11.21
C ILE A 168 -34.26 -12.49 11.68
N ARG A 169 -34.61 -11.23 11.40
CA ARG A 169 -35.97 -10.74 11.66
C ARG A 169 -37.02 -11.59 10.96
N MET A 170 -36.80 -11.92 9.68
CA MET A 170 -37.69 -12.77 8.91
C MET A 170 -37.75 -14.19 9.50
N ALA A 171 -36.60 -14.76 9.89
CA ALA A 171 -36.53 -16.08 10.51
C ALA A 171 -37.29 -16.14 11.84
N ILE A 172 -37.18 -15.11 12.68
CA ILE A 172 -37.95 -14.97 13.93
C ILE A 172 -39.45 -14.90 13.64
N PHE A 173 -39.86 -14.13 12.63
CA PHE A 173 -41.26 -13.99 12.26
C PHE A 173 -41.86 -15.33 11.80
N ASN A 174 -41.12 -16.09 10.99
CA ASN A 174 -41.55 -17.40 10.50
C ASN A 174 -41.65 -18.46 11.60
N ARG A 175 -40.96 -18.29 12.73
CA ARG A 175 -40.97 -19.21 13.89
C ARG A 175 -41.68 -18.62 15.11
N LYS A 176 -42.57 -17.63 14.90
CA LYS A 176 -43.20 -16.90 15.99
C LYS A 176 -43.97 -17.82 16.94
N ASP A 177 -44.75 -18.77 16.42
CA ASP A 177 -45.58 -19.66 17.22
C ASP A 177 -44.73 -20.62 18.08
N GLU A 178 -43.63 -21.13 17.53
CA GLU A 178 -42.65 -21.93 18.29
C GLU A 178 -42.01 -21.14 19.42
N ILE A 179 -41.65 -19.88 19.15
CA ILE A 179 -41.08 -18.96 20.15
C ILE A 179 -42.09 -18.65 21.26
N GLU A 180 -43.37 -18.50 20.92
CA GLU A 180 -44.44 -18.24 21.88
C GLU A 180 -44.66 -19.46 22.79
N MET A 181 -44.71 -20.67 22.23
CA MET A 181 -44.77 -21.91 23.01
C MET A 181 -43.58 -22.05 23.97
N MET A 182 -42.36 -21.79 23.49
CA MET A 182 -41.15 -21.81 24.34
C MET A 182 -41.22 -20.80 25.49
N LYS A 183 -41.81 -19.62 25.26
CA LYS A 183 -42.01 -18.62 26.33
C LYS A 183 -43.02 -19.09 27.39
N LEU A 184 -44.09 -19.76 26.99
CA LEU A 184 -45.15 -20.23 27.90
C LEU A 184 -44.66 -21.31 28.88
N ILE A 185 -43.70 -22.13 28.47
CA ILE A 185 -43.06 -23.14 29.32
C ILE A 185 -41.88 -22.58 30.14
N GLY A 186 -41.63 -21.27 30.09
CA GLY A 186 -40.59 -20.60 30.87
C GLY A 186 -39.16 -20.79 30.35
N ALA A 187 -38.97 -21.04 29.05
CA ALA A 187 -37.63 -21.21 28.48
C ALA A 187 -36.75 -19.96 28.65
N GLU A 188 -35.47 -20.18 28.92
CA GLU A 188 -34.50 -19.10 29.08
C GLU A 188 -34.30 -18.31 27.78
N LYS A 189 -34.09 -16.99 27.88
CA LYS A 189 -33.89 -16.10 26.71
C LYS A 189 -32.71 -16.55 25.82
N SER A 190 -31.69 -17.16 26.41
CA SER A 190 -30.52 -17.72 25.72
C SER A 190 -30.89 -18.94 24.87
N PHE A 191 -31.77 -19.81 25.37
CA PHE A 191 -32.26 -20.99 24.65
C PHE A 191 -33.03 -20.60 23.39
N ILE A 192 -33.85 -19.55 23.46
CA ILE A 192 -34.62 -19.04 22.31
C ILE A 192 -33.69 -18.35 21.28
N ARG A 193 -32.62 -17.68 21.73
CA ARG A 193 -31.68 -16.95 20.85
C ARG A 193 -30.57 -17.81 20.26
N GLY A 194 -30.20 -18.89 20.94
CA GLY A 194 -29.09 -19.77 20.57
C GLY A 194 -29.13 -20.24 19.12
N PRO A 195 -30.25 -20.79 18.61
CA PRO A 195 -30.34 -21.27 17.24
C PRO A 195 -30.01 -20.19 16.19
N PHE A 196 -30.54 -18.97 16.35
CA PHE A 196 -30.28 -17.86 15.42
C PHE A 196 -28.83 -17.36 15.49
N LEU A 197 -28.18 -17.49 16.65
CA LEU A 197 -26.78 -17.14 16.81
C LEU A 197 -25.87 -18.15 16.10
N VAL A 198 -26.14 -19.44 16.30
CA VAL A 198 -25.41 -20.54 15.64
C VAL A 198 -25.59 -20.46 14.13
N GLU A 199 -26.80 -20.23 13.64
CA GLU A 199 -27.09 -20.06 12.21
C GLU A 199 -26.27 -18.90 11.61
N ALA A 200 -26.20 -17.76 12.29
CA ALA A 200 -25.39 -16.62 11.84
C ALA A 200 -23.88 -16.91 11.83
N VAL A 201 -23.37 -17.65 12.82
CA VAL A 201 -21.96 -18.09 12.85
C VAL A 201 -21.66 -19.03 11.69
N VAL A 202 -22.52 -20.03 11.44
CA VAL A 202 -22.35 -20.98 10.35
C VAL A 202 -22.34 -20.27 9.00
N TYR A 203 -23.28 -19.34 8.77
CA TYR A 203 -23.28 -18.52 7.56
C TYR A 203 -22.02 -17.65 7.44
N GLY A 204 -21.55 -17.05 8.54
CA GLY A 204 -20.30 -16.29 8.58
C GLY A 204 -19.08 -17.13 8.20
N CYS A 205 -18.97 -18.36 8.72
CA CYS A 205 -17.91 -19.30 8.41
C CYS A 205 -17.92 -19.71 6.93
N ILE A 206 -19.08 -20.10 6.40
CA ILE A 206 -19.23 -20.50 4.99
C ILE A 206 -18.88 -19.32 4.07
N ALA A 207 -19.40 -18.13 4.38
CA ALA A 207 -19.11 -16.92 3.61
C ALA A 207 -17.61 -16.58 3.65
N ALA A 208 -16.92 -16.79 4.77
CA ALA A 208 -15.48 -16.57 4.88
C ALA A 208 -14.65 -17.55 4.05
N VAL A 209 -15.02 -18.83 4.03
CA VAL A 209 -14.36 -19.85 3.19
C VAL A 209 -14.55 -19.52 1.71
N LEU A 210 -15.79 -19.23 1.29
CA LEU A 210 -16.09 -18.85 -0.09
C LEU A 210 -15.37 -17.55 -0.49
N ALA A 211 -15.42 -16.53 0.37
CA ALA A 211 -14.76 -15.26 0.11
C ALA A 211 -13.25 -15.39 -0.04
N THR A 212 -12.60 -16.18 0.83
CA THR A 212 -11.16 -16.41 0.78
C THR A 212 -10.81 -17.19 -0.49
N THR A 213 -11.55 -18.26 -0.80
CA THR A 213 -11.30 -19.09 -1.98
C THR A 213 -11.45 -18.27 -3.27
N ILE A 214 -12.55 -17.54 -3.41
CA ILE A 214 -12.80 -16.67 -4.58
C ILE A 214 -11.75 -15.57 -4.66
N GLY A 215 -11.43 -14.94 -3.52
CA GLY A 215 -10.47 -13.85 -3.45
C GLY A 215 -9.05 -14.27 -3.86
N VAL A 216 -8.58 -15.40 -3.33
CA VAL A 216 -7.26 -15.97 -3.66
C VAL A 216 -7.21 -16.34 -5.15
N SER A 217 -8.20 -17.06 -5.65
CA SER A 217 -8.26 -17.45 -7.07
C SER A 217 -8.24 -16.24 -8.00
N LEU A 218 -9.03 -15.21 -7.69
CA LEU A 218 -9.07 -13.98 -8.49
C LEU A 218 -7.73 -13.24 -8.44
N PHE A 219 -7.09 -13.17 -7.26
CA PHE A 219 -5.81 -12.49 -7.10
C PHE A 219 -4.69 -13.22 -7.85
N VAL A 220 -4.58 -14.54 -7.71
CA VAL A 220 -3.56 -15.33 -8.42
C VAL A 220 -3.71 -15.18 -9.92
N ALA A 221 -4.94 -15.28 -10.45
CA ALA A 221 -5.22 -15.08 -11.88
C ALA A 221 -4.89 -13.67 -12.38
N ALA A 222 -5.01 -12.65 -11.53
CA ALA A 222 -4.65 -11.27 -11.87
C ALA A 222 -3.14 -10.98 -11.68
N SER A 223 -2.45 -11.74 -10.84
CA SER A 223 -1.09 -11.43 -10.36
C SER A 223 -0.06 -11.39 -11.49
N GLU A 224 -0.12 -12.32 -12.44
CA GLU A 224 0.78 -12.36 -13.61
C GLU A 224 0.61 -11.12 -14.49
N LYS A 225 -0.64 -10.74 -14.77
CA LYS A 225 -0.94 -9.53 -15.55
C LYS A 225 -0.46 -8.28 -14.83
N LEU A 226 -0.70 -8.19 -13.52
CA LEU A 226 -0.23 -7.07 -12.69
C LEU A 226 1.31 -6.92 -12.74
N GLN A 227 2.05 -8.03 -12.67
CA GLN A 227 3.52 -8.01 -12.78
C GLN A 227 3.99 -7.49 -14.16
N SER A 228 3.29 -7.87 -15.24
CA SER A 228 3.61 -7.36 -16.58
C SER A 228 3.45 -5.84 -16.72
N TYR A 229 2.59 -5.22 -15.90
CA TYR A 229 2.43 -3.77 -15.81
C TYR A 229 3.38 -3.10 -14.80
N GLY A 230 4.32 -3.85 -14.21
CA GLY A 230 5.29 -3.34 -13.24
C GLY A 230 4.73 -3.15 -11.82
N ILE A 231 3.61 -3.78 -11.49
CA ILE A 231 3.04 -3.79 -10.14
C ILE A 231 3.68 -4.91 -9.32
N ALA A 232 4.20 -4.58 -8.15
CA ALA A 232 4.89 -5.53 -7.28
C ALA A 232 3.87 -6.42 -6.55
N THR A 233 3.57 -7.58 -7.13
CA THR A 233 2.67 -8.57 -6.50
C THR A 233 3.40 -9.76 -5.90
N ALA A 234 4.68 -9.95 -6.21
CA ALA A 234 5.44 -11.16 -5.83
C ALA A 234 5.49 -11.38 -4.31
N ASN A 235 5.81 -10.33 -3.54
CA ASN A 235 5.85 -10.40 -2.08
C ASN A 235 4.47 -10.74 -1.49
N THR A 236 3.43 -10.05 -1.96
CA THR A 236 2.06 -10.32 -1.54
C THR A 236 1.60 -11.75 -1.91
N THR A 237 1.93 -12.25 -3.10
CA THR A 237 1.59 -13.63 -3.51
C THR A 237 2.30 -14.66 -2.63
N ASN A 238 3.59 -14.47 -2.36
CA ASN A 238 4.36 -15.36 -1.48
C ASN A 238 3.84 -15.36 -0.04
N ALA A 239 3.53 -14.18 0.50
CA ALA A 239 2.92 -14.07 1.82
C ALA A 239 1.55 -14.76 1.86
N LEU A 240 0.74 -14.58 0.82
CA LEU A 240 -0.59 -15.19 0.74
C LEU A 240 -0.53 -16.72 0.66
N THR A 241 0.39 -17.28 -0.12
CA THR A 241 0.56 -18.75 -0.21
C THR A 241 1.13 -19.34 1.07
N MET A 242 2.11 -18.67 1.69
CA MET A 242 2.73 -19.12 2.95
C MET A 242 1.78 -19.04 4.14
N TYR A 243 0.98 -17.98 4.24
CA TYR A 243 0.09 -17.73 5.38
C TYR A 243 -1.39 -17.97 5.07
N LEU A 244 -1.72 -18.73 4.02
CA LEU A 244 -3.09 -18.97 3.58
C LEU A 244 -3.99 -19.48 4.72
N GLY A 245 -3.48 -20.41 5.53
CA GLY A 245 -4.22 -20.95 6.68
C GLY A 245 -4.55 -19.88 7.73
N VAL A 246 -3.61 -18.99 8.03
CA VAL A 246 -3.82 -17.88 8.97
C VAL A 246 -4.83 -16.89 8.41
N VAL A 247 -4.71 -16.53 7.13
CA VAL A 247 -5.66 -15.64 6.45
C VAL A 247 -7.08 -16.22 6.50
N LEU A 248 -7.24 -17.52 6.23
CA LEU A 248 -8.52 -18.20 6.30
C LEU A 248 -9.10 -18.16 7.72
N LEU A 249 -8.30 -18.47 8.74
CA LEU A 249 -8.72 -18.43 10.14
C LEU A 249 -9.17 -17.03 10.58
N VAL A 250 -8.41 -15.99 10.21
CA VAL A 250 -8.76 -14.60 10.49
C VAL A 250 -10.06 -14.22 9.78
N MET A 251 -10.25 -14.66 8.53
CA MET A 251 -11.49 -14.40 7.79
C MET A 251 -12.70 -15.10 8.40
N ILE A 252 -12.54 -16.34 8.86
CA ILE A 252 -13.58 -17.07 9.59
C ILE A 252 -13.91 -16.34 10.89
N GLY A 253 -12.90 -15.91 11.66
CA GLY A 253 -13.09 -15.16 12.90
C GLY A 253 -13.85 -13.86 12.68
N LEU A 254 -13.48 -13.08 11.65
CA LEU A 254 -14.18 -11.85 11.29
C LEU A 254 -15.61 -12.11 10.80
N GLY A 255 -15.82 -13.13 9.95
CA GLY A 255 -17.14 -13.51 9.46
C GLY A 255 -18.07 -13.95 10.58
N ALA A 256 -17.58 -14.80 11.49
CA ALA A 256 -18.32 -15.23 12.67
C ALA A 256 -18.65 -14.05 13.60
N LEU A 257 -17.69 -13.16 13.86
CA LEU A 257 -17.88 -11.97 14.70
C LEU A 257 -18.94 -11.04 14.12
N ILE A 258 -18.91 -10.76 12.81
CA ILE A 258 -19.92 -9.95 12.13
C ILE A 258 -21.29 -10.64 12.23
N GLY A 259 -21.36 -11.95 12.00
CA GLY A 259 -22.59 -12.74 12.13
C GLY A 259 -23.18 -12.68 13.54
N VAL A 260 -22.34 -12.88 14.56
CA VAL A 260 -22.70 -12.81 15.99
C VAL A 260 -23.24 -11.44 16.36
N ILE A 261 -22.53 -10.36 16.02
CA ILE A 261 -22.95 -8.99 16.36
C ILE A 261 -24.28 -8.68 15.68
N SER A 262 -24.41 -9.02 14.40
CA SER A 262 -25.63 -8.76 13.62
C SER A 262 -26.83 -9.53 14.18
N SER A 263 -26.63 -10.82 14.53
CA SER A 263 -27.66 -11.69 15.11
C SER A 263 -28.05 -11.28 16.52
N ALA A 264 -27.08 -10.94 17.36
CA ALA A 264 -27.34 -10.45 18.71
C ALA A 264 -28.16 -9.14 18.70
N LEU A 265 -27.85 -8.22 17.80
CA LEU A 265 -28.62 -6.98 17.63
C LEU A 265 -30.05 -7.25 17.14
N ALA A 266 -30.22 -8.15 16.16
CA ALA A 266 -31.53 -8.52 15.61
C ALA A 266 -32.41 -9.19 16.67
N THR A 267 -31.89 -10.23 17.33
CA THR A 267 -32.60 -10.96 18.37
C THR A 267 -32.95 -10.06 19.55
N ARG A 268 -32.04 -9.19 20.03
CA ARG A 268 -32.35 -8.24 21.11
C ARG A 268 -33.50 -7.30 20.76
N ARG A 269 -33.63 -6.88 19.49
CA ARG A 269 -34.67 -5.94 19.06
C ARG A 269 -36.02 -6.60 18.79
N TYR A 270 -36.04 -7.80 18.21
CA TYR A 270 -37.27 -8.45 17.72
C TYR A 270 -37.78 -9.57 18.60
N LEU A 271 -36.90 -10.27 19.33
CA LEU A 271 -37.31 -10.97 20.53
C LEU A 271 -37.41 -9.94 21.66
N LYS A 272 -38.42 -9.07 21.57
CA LYS A 272 -38.92 -8.39 22.78
C LYS A 272 -39.44 -9.50 23.69
N ILE A 273 -38.62 -9.83 24.68
CA ILE A 273 -38.92 -10.74 25.78
C ILE A 273 -39.04 -9.88 27.02
#